data_AF-A0A1G7LVC4-F1
#
_entry.id   AF-A0A1G7LVC4-F1
#
_cell.length_a   1.000
_cell.length_b   1.000
_cell.length_c   1.000
_cell.angle_alpha   90.00
_cell.angle_beta   90.00
_cell.angle_gamma   90.00
#
_symmetry.space_group_name_H-M   'P 1'
#
loop_
_entity.id
_entity.type
_entity.pdbx_description
1 polymer ?
#
loop_
_entity_poly.entity_id
_entity_poly.type
_entity_poly.pdbx_seq_one_letter_code
_entity_poly.pdbx_strand_id
1 'polypeptide(L)'
;MSDPGNVLAAVGALYALCSESDSLRRLAEVARLEPAKDFEQADLRELNVAGEDLTPFSFRGADLRDSDLRGAQLRRRALEGALLTGAQLEGIVWTGPLETDRLIFGSDNAWSVMSRQTLEHWMSKVAPVDGKYRMSWETTRGFRRALPFYAETVELLAFTDENWVNKNLVVYYLQYEDELFRLNGTSRAIHELNGKAPLELSEKNILDYLRFYCLMVRGQEGPFLVLESVEDSLLPEELDGTSRHTIEQAAQPAVFEGLDDEGNFCVAAVIMYSNALFLSNFSIQPSGMVEMFDDETIAVDMSVRVNAPIA
;
A
#
# COMPACT_ATOMS: atom_id res chain seq x y z
N MET A 1 25.36 -20.68 17.03
CA MET A 1 25.27 -19.30 16.55
C MET A 1 26.55 -19.02 15.79
N SER A 2 26.46 -18.95 14.47
CA SER A 2 27.51 -18.49 13.58
C SER A 2 27.85 -17.04 13.92
N ASP A 3 29.14 -16.71 13.98
CA ASP A 3 29.59 -15.32 14.06
C ASP A 3 29.36 -14.66 12.68
N PRO A 4 28.61 -13.53 12.57
CA PRO A 4 28.36 -12.85 11.29
C PRO A 4 29.64 -12.48 10.52
N GLY A 5 30.76 -12.25 11.22
CA GLY A 5 32.07 -11.99 10.58
C GLY A 5 32.65 -13.21 9.86
N ASN A 6 32.13 -14.41 10.11
CA ASN A 6 32.64 -15.68 9.60
C ASN A 6 31.93 -16.15 8.32
N VAL A 7 30.85 -15.48 7.92
CA VAL A 7 30.01 -15.89 6.80
C VAL A 7 30.69 -15.61 5.46
N LEU A 8 31.34 -14.45 5.28
CA LEU A 8 32.16 -14.19 4.07
C LEU A 8 33.27 -15.20 3.92
N ALA A 9 33.95 -15.51 5.02
CA ALA A 9 35.08 -16.44 5.01
C ALA A 9 34.62 -17.85 4.63
N ALA A 10 33.46 -18.29 5.16
CA ALA A 10 32.85 -19.56 4.80
C ALA A 10 32.40 -19.61 3.34
N VAL A 11 31.67 -18.59 2.88
CA VAL A 11 31.15 -18.50 1.51
C VAL A 11 32.30 -18.36 0.49
N GLY A 12 33.27 -17.48 0.76
CA GLY A 12 34.45 -17.27 -0.08
C GLY A 12 35.38 -18.49 -0.14
N ALA A 13 35.59 -19.20 0.97
CA ALA A 13 36.36 -20.45 0.97
C ALA A 13 35.65 -21.55 0.17
N LEU A 14 34.31 -21.59 0.20
CA LEU A 14 33.53 -22.55 -0.58
C LEU A 14 33.49 -22.18 -2.07
N TYR A 15 33.42 -20.89 -2.44
CA TYR A 15 33.60 -20.46 -3.84
C TYR A 15 34.95 -20.88 -4.41
N ALA A 16 36.01 -20.94 -3.59
CA ALA A 16 37.33 -21.41 -4.00
C ALA A 16 37.46 -22.96 -4.11
N LEU A 17 36.55 -23.71 -3.48
CA LEU A 17 36.55 -25.18 -3.47
C LEU A 17 35.48 -25.80 -4.39
N CYS A 18 34.45 -25.04 -4.70
CA CYS A 18 33.36 -25.37 -5.61
C CYS A 18 33.59 -24.70 -6.99
N SER A 19 32.75 -24.99 -7.97
CA SER A 19 32.85 -24.32 -9.27
C SER A 19 32.40 -22.86 -9.13
N GLU A 20 32.95 -21.94 -9.93
CA GLU A 20 32.52 -20.52 -9.97
C GLU A 20 31.03 -20.32 -10.29
N SER A 21 30.29 -21.39 -10.65
CA SER A 21 28.85 -21.36 -10.97
C SER A 21 27.93 -21.86 -9.86
N ASP A 22 28.44 -22.12 -8.64
CA ASP A 22 27.62 -22.64 -7.56
C ASP A 22 26.79 -21.53 -6.86
N SER A 23 25.46 -21.67 -6.89
CA SER A 23 24.52 -20.71 -6.29
C SER A 23 24.77 -20.50 -4.78
N LEU A 24 24.51 -19.30 -4.28
CA LEU A 24 24.62 -18.96 -2.86
C LEU A 24 23.81 -19.91 -1.96
N ARG A 25 22.66 -20.39 -2.44
CA ARG A 25 21.82 -21.36 -1.75
C ARG A 25 22.54 -22.67 -1.46
N ARG A 26 23.27 -23.20 -2.45
CA ARG A 26 24.05 -24.43 -2.30
C ARG A 26 25.21 -24.23 -1.34
N LEU A 27 25.88 -23.09 -1.41
CA LEU A 27 26.97 -22.74 -0.51
C LEU A 27 26.49 -22.63 0.94
N ALA A 28 25.35 -21.97 1.16
CA ALA A 28 24.70 -21.90 2.47
C ALA A 28 24.37 -23.30 3.01
N GLU A 29 23.83 -24.20 2.18
CA GLU A 29 23.50 -25.57 2.56
C GLU A 29 24.75 -26.37 2.99
N VAL A 30 25.83 -26.32 2.20
CA VAL A 30 27.08 -27.02 2.51
C VAL A 30 27.74 -26.46 3.77
N ALA A 31 27.71 -25.14 3.94
CA ALA A 31 28.22 -24.45 5.12
C ALA A 31 27.31 -24.61 6.36
N ARG A 32 26.10 -25.18 6.19
CA ARG A 32 25.05 -25.25 7.22
C ARG A 32 24.68 -23.87 7.78
N LEU A 33 24.60 -22.88 6.90
CA LEU A 33 24.15 -21.53 7.19
C LEU A 33 22.64 -21.41 6.95
N GLU A 34 21.97 -20.64 7.80
CA GLU A 34 20.56 -20.27 7.70
C GLU A 34 20.42 -18.99 6.85
N PRO A 35 19.86 -19.06 5.62
CA PRO A 35 19.74 -17.91 4.71
C PRO A 35 19.08 -16.67 5.33
N ALA A 36 18.07 -16.88 6.18
CA ALA A 36 17.29 -15.81 6.78
C ALA A 36 17.96 -15.13 7.98
N LYS A 37 19.14 -15.60 8.43
CA LYS A 37 19.74 -15.14 9.70
C LYS A 37 21.24 -14.95 9.60
N ASP A 38 21.96 -15.92 9.06
CA ASP A 38 23.43 -15.90 9.06
C ASP A 38 24.00 -14.87 8.08
N PHE A 39 23.20 -14.38 7.15
CA PHE A 39 23.60 -13.35 6.17
C PHE A 39 23.28 -11.92 6.63
N GLU A 40 22.61 -11.75 7.78
CA GLU A 40 22.36 -10.44 8.37
C GLU A 40 23.64 -9.89 9.00
N GLN A 41 23.92 -8.60 8.79
CA GLN A 41 25.12 -7.90 9.29
C GLN A 41 26.45 -8.53 8.87
N ALA A 42 26.42 -9.49 7.94
CA ALA A 42 27.60 -10.15 7.44
C ALA A 42 28.42 -9.22 6.54
N ASP A 43 29.74 -9.39 6.55
CA ASP A 43 30.60 -8.86 5.48
C ASP A 43 30.30 -9.69 4.23
N LEU A 44 29.85 -9.07 3.15
CA LEU A 44 29.48 -9.72 1.89
C LEU A 44 29.95 -8.88 0.69
N ARG A 45 31.04 -8.14 0.88
CA ARG A 45 31.62 -7.29 -0.15
C ARG A 45 32.05 -8.12 -1.35
N GLU A 46 31.87 -7.54 -2.54
CA GLU A 46 32.22 -8.17 -3.82
C GLU A 46 31.48 -9.50 -4.09
N LEU A 47 30.37 -9.76 -3.38
CA LEU A 47 29.55 -10.95 -3.59
C LEU A 47 28.91 -10.92 -4.98
N ASN A 48 29.07 -11.99 -5.76
CA ASN A 48 28.38 -12.16 -7.03
C ASN A 48 27.23 -13.16 -6.88
N VAL A 49 26.01 -12.66 -7.05
CA VAL A 49 24.74 -13.44 -6.99
C VAL A 49 23.77 -12.96 -8.07
N ALA A 50 24.30 -12.52 -9.21
CA ALA A 50 23.50 -12.04 -10.32
C ALA A 50 22.55 -13.13 -10.84
N GLY A 51 21.27 -12.78 -10.98
CA GLY A 51 20.21 -13.65 -11.48
C GLY A 51 19.72 -14.70 -10.49
N GLU A 52 20.24 -14.75 -9.26
CA GLU A 52 19.88 -15.78 -8.30
C GLU A 52 18.52 -15.55 -7.62
N ASP A 53 17.87 -16.65 -7.22
CA ASP A 53 16.75 -16.61 -6.29
C ASP A 53 17.26 -16.46 -4.85
N LEU A 54 17.25 -15.23 -4.37
CA LEU A 54 17.65 -14.83 -3.03
C LEU A 54 16.43 -14.60 -2.12
N THR A 55 15.23 -15.07 -2.51
CA THR A 55 14.02 -14.90 -1.70
C THR A 55 14.07 -15.53 -0.29
N PRO A 56 14.83 -16.60 -0.01
CA PRO A 56 14.98 -17.08 1.37
C PRO A 56 16.02 -16.32 2.19
N PHE A 57 16.80 -15.41 1.58
CA PHE A 57 17.91 -14.73 2.24
C PHE A 57 17.49 -13.41 2.89
N SER A 58 18.10 -13.12 4.04
CA SER A 58 18.08 -11.81 4.69
C SER A 58 19.50 -11.26 4.72
N PHE A 59 19.71 -10.12 4.07
CA PHE A 59 20.96 -9.36 4.08
C PHE A 59 20.81 -8.07 4.91
N ARG A 60 19.91 -8.06 5.89
CA ARG A 60 19.64 -6.88 6.71
C ARG A 60 20.92 -6.44 7.42
N GLY A 61 21.28 -5.17 7.29
CA GLY A 61 22.50 -4.63 7.87
C GLY A 61 23.82 -5.15 7.27
N ALA A 62 23.79 -6.00 6.25
CA ALA A 62 24.99 -6.61 5.68
C ALA A 62 25.83 -5.59 4.89
N ASP A 63 27.14 -5.83 4.78
CA ASP A 63 28.03 -5.05 3.94
C ASP A 63 28.14 -5.67 2.54
N LEU A 64 27.37 -5.15 1.59
CA LEU A 64 27.30 -5.61 0.19
C LEU A 64 27.99 -4.63 -0.76
N ARG A 65 29.01 -3.90 -0.29
CA ARG A 65 29.73 -2.96 -1.16
C ARG A 65 30.41 -3.70 -2.31
N ASP A 66 30.33 -3.10 -3.49
CA ASP A 66 30.90 -3.63 -4.74
C ASP A 66 30.35 -5.00 -5.18
N SER A 67 29.21 -5.46 -4.62
CA SER A 67 28.57 -6.73 -4.96
C SER A 67 27.72 -6.66 -6.24
N ASP A 68 27.55 -7.78 -6.95
CA ASP A 68 26.70 -7.90 -8.13
C ASP A 68 25.41 -8.68 -7.82
N LEU A 69 24.29 -7.98 -7.76
CA LEU A 69 22.94 -8.54 -7.53
C LEU A 69 22.03 -8.34 -8.75
N ARG A 70 22.57 -8.07 -9.94
CA ARG A 70 21.75 -7.79 -11.13
C ARG A 70 20.82 -8.94 -11.43
N GLY A 71 19.53 -8.67 -11.68
CA GLY A 71 18.55 -9.70 -11.99
C GLY A 71 18.18 -10.64 -10.83
N ALA A 72 18.72 -10.46 -9.62
CA ALA A 72 18.43 -11.31 -8.48
C ALA A 72 16.98 -11.13 -7.99
N GLN A 73 16.39 -12.18 -7.42
CA GLN A 73 15.06 -12.13 -6.81
C GLN A 73 15.17 -12.00 -5.29
N LEU A 74 14.62 -10.95 -4.69
CA LEU A 74 14.75 -10.65 -3.26
C LEU A 74 13.39 -10.36 -2.62
N ARG A 75 13.25 -10.64 -1.32
CA ARG A 75 12.08 -10.15 -0.55
C ARG A 75 12.17 -8.64 -0.32
N ARG A 76 11.02 -7.95 -0.25
CA ARG A 76 10.90 -6.48 -0.10
C ARG A 76 11.63 -5.83 1.09
N ARG A 77 12.21 -6.59 2.03
CA ARG A 77 13.03 -6.10 3.15
C ARG A 77 14.38 -6.81 3.31
N ALA A 78 14.77 -7.62 2.32
CA ALA A 78 16.00 -8.42 2.42
C ALA A 78 17.26 -7.56 2.53
N LEU A 79 17.25 -6.32 2.03
CA LEU A 79 18.42 -5.40 2.07
C LEU A 79 18.28 -4.28 3.12
N GLU A 80 17.35 -4.37 4.07
CA GLU A 80 17.09 -3.27 5.01
C GLU A 80 18.35 -2.97 5.85
N GLY A 81 18.87 -1.74 5.76
CA GLY A 81 20.08 -1.31 6.46
C GLY A 81 21.40 -1.82 5.86
N ALA A 82 21.38 -2.51 4.72
CA ALA A 82 22.61 -2.99 4.07
C ALA A 82 23.46 -1.83 3.50
N LEU A 83 24.78 -1.98 3.52
CA LEU A 83 25.72 -1.07 2.86
C LEU A 83 25.88 -1.49 1.40
N LEU A 84 25.46 -0.65 0.46
CA LEU A 84 25.38 -0.99 -0.98
C LEU A 84 26.25 -0.08 -1.87
N THR A 85 27.21 0.66 -1.29
CA THR A 85 28.11 1.53 -2.07
C THR A 85 28.85 0.69 -3.12
N GLY A 86 28.68 1.03 -4.41
CA GLY A 86 29.31 0.32 -5.52
C GLY A 86 28.60 -0.96 -5.99
N ALA A 87 27.52 -1.39 -5.32
CA ALA A 87 26.78 -2.58 -5.71
C ALA A 87 26.00 -2.39 -7.02
N GLN A 88 25.92 -3.44 -7.85
CA GLN A 88 25.13 -3.49 -9.08
C GLN A 88 23.76 -4.11 -8.79
N LEU A 89 22.69 -3.34 -8.98
CA LEU A 89 21.32 -3.68 -8.56
C LEU A 89 20.32 -3.69 -9.73
N GLU A 90 20.81 -3.58 -10.97
CA GLU A 90 19.97 -3.47 -12.15
C GLU A 90 19.11 -4.73 -12.35
N GLY A 91 17.81 -4.55 -12.53
CA GLY A 91 16.89 -5.65 -12.84
C GLY A 91 16.53 -6.55 -11.66
N ILE A 92 16.82 -6.17 -10.40
CA ILE A 92 16.33 -6.91 -9.24
C ILE A 92 14.80 -7.07 -9.29
N VAL A 93 14.34 -8.28 -9.03
CA VAL A 93 12.92 -8.63 -8.93
C VAL A 93 12.54 -8.74 -7.46
N TRP A 94 11.56 -7.94 -7.03
CA TRP A 94 11.10 -7.96 -5.64
C TRP A 94 9.91 -8.91 -5.46
N THR A 95 9.99 -9.80 -4.47
CA THR A 95 8.94 -10.75 -4.09
C THR A 95 8.44 -10.49 -2.66
N GLY A 96 7.28 -11.06 -2.32
CA GLY A 96 6.59 -10.86 -1.05
C GLY A 96 5.43 -9.86 -1.15
N PRO A 97 4.55 -9.83 -0.12
CA PRO A 97 3.40 -8.94 -0.13
C PRO A 97 3.89 -7.50 -0.33
N LEU A 98 3.19 -6.77 -1.20
CA LEU A 98 3.25 -5.32 -1.16
C LEU A 98 2.94 -4.90 0.28
N GLU A 99 3.62 -3.90 0.82
CA GLU A 99 3.17 -3.27 2.08
C GLU A 99 1.91 -2.42 1.81
N THR A 100 0.90 -3.05 1.21
CA THR A 100 -0.42 -2.51 0.91
C THR A 100 -1.34 -2.61 2.11
N ASP A 101 -0.93 -3.22 3.22
CA ASP A 101 -1.73 -3.33 4.45
C ASP A 101 -2.24 -1.97 4.95
N ARG A 102 -1.57 -0.89 4.54
CA ARG A 102 -1.88 0.50 4.90
C ARG A 102 -2.54 1.27 3.75
N LEU A 103 -2.56 0.67 2.56
CA LEU A 103 -3.25 1.19 1.40
C LEU A 103 -4.70 0.77 1.46
N ILE A 104 -5.57 1.67 1.03
CA ILE A 104 -6.98 1.35 0.89
C ILE A 104 -7.16 0.24 -0.16
N PHE A 105 -8.14 -0.65 0.05
CA PHE A 105 -8.36 -1.82 -0.82
C PHE A 105 -7.18 -2.81 -0.86
N GLY A 106 -6.28 -2.78 0.13
CA GLY A 106 -4.96 -3.42 0.11
C GLY A 106 -4.89 -4.95 0.13
N SER A 107 -6.02 -5.67 0.12
CA SER A 107 -6.08 -7.14 0.11
C SER A 107 -6.32 -7.74 -1.28
N ASP A 108 -6.70 -6.94 -2.28
CA ASP A 108 -7.21 -7.42 -3.58
C ASP A 108 -6.13 -7.61 -4.67
N ASN A 109 -4.83 -7.52 -4.33
CA ASN A 109 -3.69 -7.57 -5.28
C ASN A 109 -3.74 -6.55 -6.43
N ALA A 110 -4.66 -5.57 -6.43
CA ALA A 110 -4.81 -4.63 -7.54
C ALA A 110 -3.76 -3.49 -7.53
N TRP A 111 -3.02 -3.33 -6.44
CA TRP A 111 -1.94 -2.36 -6.33
C TRP A 111 -0.66 -2.83 -7.02
N SER A 112 -0.02 -1.92 -7.76
CA SER A 112 1.29 -2.10 -8.37
C SER A 112 2.28 -1.08 -7.84
N VAL A 113 3.53 -1.48 -7.63
CA VAL A 113 4.61 -0.53 -7.26
C VAL A 113 5.07 0.25 -8.48
N MET A 114 5.27 1.55 -8.29
CA MET A 114 5.83 2.41 -9.33
C MET A 114 7.29 2.05 -9.58
N SER A 115 7.69 2.02 -10.86
CA SER A 115 9.11 2.00 -11.22
C SER A 115 9.82 3.25 -10.68
N ARG A 116 11.15 3.20 -10.55
CA ARG A 116 11.95 4.36 -10.15
C ARG A 116 11.68 5.57 -11.05
N GLN A 117 11.66 5.36 -12.36
CA GLN A 117 11.42 6.43 -13.33
C GLN A 117 10.03 7.05 -13.14
N THR A 118 9.01 6.22 -12.93
CA THR A 118 7.64 6.68 -12.67
C THR A 118 7.53 7.44 -11.34
N LEU A 119 8.19 6.95 -10.30
CA LEU A 119 8.22 7.61 -8.99
C LEU A 119 8.91 8.96 -9.06
N GLU A 120 10.09 9.04 -9.70
CA GLU A 120 10.83 10.29 -9.91
C GLU A 120 10.00 11.30 -10.72
N HIS A 121 9.32 10.87 -11.78
CA HIS A 121 8.42 11.70 -12.56
C HIS A 121 7.35 12.35 -11.70
N TRP A 122 6.59 11.57 -10.94
CA TRP A 122 5.50 12.12 -10.12
C TRP A 122 6.02 12.92 -8.94
N MET A 123 7.08 12.48 -8.28
CA MET A 123 7.72 13.24 -7.20
C MET A 123 8.18 14.62 -7.65
N SER A 124 8.69 14.76 -8.88
CA SER A 124 9.10 16.07 -9.41
C SER A 124 7.96 17.10 -9.45
N LYS A 125 6.71 16.64 -9.45
CA LYS A 125 5.50 17.48 -9.50
C LYS A 125 4.89 17.75 -8.13
N VAL A 126 5.03 16.82 -7.19
CA VAL A 126 4.32 16.89 -5.90
C VAL A 126 5.23 17.13 -4.71
N ALA A 127 6.55 16.97 -4.84
CA ALA A 127 7.47 17.09 -3.71
C ALA A 127 7.86 18.55 -3.44
N PRO A 128 7.84 19.01 -2.17
CA PRO A 128 7.25 18.35 -1.00
C PRO A 128 5.72 18.40 -1.03
N VAL A 129 5.05 17.32 -0.61
CA VAL A 129 3.58 17.24 -0.61
C VAL A 129 3.04 18.31 0.31
N ASP A 130 2.15 19.15 -0.23
CA ASP A 130 1.49 20.27 0.45
C ASP A 130 2.49 21.22 1.14
N GLY A 131 3.73 21.32 0.64
CA GLY A 131 4.79 22.12 1.27
C GLY A 131 5.34 21.53 2.58
N LYS A 132 4.81 20.38 3.03
CA LYS A 132 5.02 19.84 4.38
C LYS A 132 5.79 18.53 4.39
N TYR A 133 5.43 17.58 3.53
CA TYR A 133 5.98 16.23 3.57
C TYR A 133 7.07 16.07 2.52
N ARG A 134 8.33 15.99 2.98
CA ARG A 134 9.48 15.76 2.10
C ARG A 134 9.42 14.35 1.53
N MET A 135 9.80 14.22 0.27
CA MET A 135 9.89 12.95 -0.44
C MET A 135 11.32 12.77 -0.93
N SER A 136 11.76 11.53 -1.03
CA SER A 136 13.11 11.14 -1.46
C SER A 136 13.00 9.82 -2.22
N TRP A 137 13.77 9.67 -3.30
CA TRP A 137 13.70 8.45 -4.11
C TRP A 137 14.22 7.23 -3.33
N GLU A 138 15.04 7.47 -2.31
CA GLU A 138 15.57 6.47 -1.38
C GLU A 138 14.45 5.92 -0.46
N THR A 139 13.66 6.81 0.15
CA THR A 139 12.74 6.46 1.24
C THR A 139 11.26 6.51 0.89
N THR A 140 10.89 7.24 -0.15
CA THR A 140 9.51 7.28 -0.64
C THR A 140 9.18 5.99 -1.40
N ARG A 141 7.96 5.51 -1.21
CA ARG A 141 7.36 4.43 -1.98
C ARG A 141 6.11 4.94 -2.68
N GLY A 142 6.00 4.64 -3.97
CA GLY A 142 4.85 4.97 -4.80
C GLY A 142 4.11 3.72 -5.24
N PHE A 143 2.80 3.74 -5.13
CA PHE A 143 1.89 2.68 -5.56
C PHE A 143 0.84 3.26 -6.49
N ARG A 144 0.39 2.47 -7.45
CA ARG A 144 -0.66 2.82 -8.41
C ARG A 144 -1.66 1.68 -8.52
N ARG A 145 -2.93 2.01 -8.71
CA ARG A 145 -3.97 1.06 -9.12
C ARG A 145 -4.95 1.73 -10.06
N ALA A 146 -5.53 0.94 -10.96
CA ALA A 146 -6.68 1.37 -11.73
C ALA A 146 -7.92 1.48 -10.83
N LEU A 147 -8.86 2.35 -11.21
CA LEU A 147 -10.16 2.49 -10.57
C LEU A 147 -11.25 1.95 -11.51
N PRO A 148 -12.09 0.99 -11.06
CA PRO A 148 -13.02 0.25 -11.94
C PRO A 148 -14.21 1.07 -12.46
N PHE A 149 -14.33 2.32 -12.03
CA PHE A 149 -15.39 3.26 -12.41
C PHE A 149 -14.91 4.37 -13.35
N TYR A 150 -13.66 4.35 -13.78
CA TYR A 150 -13.18 5.16 -14.90
C TYR A 150 -12.76 4.25 -16.05
N ALA A 151 -12.99 4.66 -17.29
CA ALA A 151 -12.51 3.92 -18.46
C ALA A 151 -10.98 3.99 -18.53
N GLU A 152 -10.28 2.91 -18.16
CA GLU A 152 -8.82 2.57 -18.21
C GLU A 152 -7.75 3.69 -18.21
N THR A 153 -8.08 4.91 -17.78
CA THR A 153 -7.25 6.12 -17.98
C THR A 153 -6.94 6.84 -16.69
N VAL A 154 -7.66 6.52 -15.61
CA VAL A 154 -7.47 7.11 -14.29
C VAL A 154 -6.83 6.10 -13.36
N GLU A 155 -5.80 6.54 -12.64
CA GLU A 155 -5.17 5.78 -11.59
C GLU A 155 -5.28 6.47 -10.25
N LEU A 156 -5.45 5.66 -9.20
CA LEU A 156 -5.19 6.09 -7.85
C LEU A 156 -3.71 5.87 -7.55
N LEU A 157 -3.00 6.97 -7.27
CA LEU A 157 -1.63 6.95 -6.80
C LEU A 157 -1.62 7.06 -5.28
N ALA A 158 -0.73 6.31 -4.63
CA ALA A 158 -0.47 6.40 -3.21
C ALA A 158 1.02 6.56 -2.95
N PHE A 159 1.38 7.47 -2.05
CA PHE A 159 2.74 7.70 -1.61
C PHE A 159 2.86 7.50 -0.11
N THR A 160 3.91 6.80 0.29
CA THR A 160 4.33 6.66 1.68
C THR A 160 5.80 7.00 1.77
N ASP A 161 6.25 7.44 2.95
CA ASP A 161 7.67 7.66 3.20
C ASP A 161 8.01 7.30 4.65
N GLU A 162 9.02 6.45 4.81
CA GLU A 162 9.46 6.01 6.13
C GLU A 162 10.07 7.14 6.97
N ASN A 163 10.42 8.29 6.40
CA ASN A 163 10.94 9.45 7.12
C ASN A 163 9.85 10.41 7.60
N TRP A 164 8.59 10.24 7.20
CA TRP A 164 7.51 11.06 7.73
C TRP A 164 7.32 10.86 9.22
N VAL A 165 6.91 11.92 9.93
CA VAL A 165 6.67 11.88 11.39
C VAL A 165 5.62 10.82 11.72
N ASN A 166 4.50 10.84 10.99
CA ASN A 166 3.51 9.78 11.06
C ASN A 166 3.89 8.69 10.06
N LYS A 167 4.46 7.58 10.56
CA LYS A 167 4.78 6.42 9.71
C LYS A 167 3.53 5.89 9.03
N ASN A 168 2.40 5.88 9.75
CA ASN A 168 0.99 5.69 9.33
C ASN A 168 0.65 6.22 7.93
N LEU A 169 1.20 7.41 7.64
CA LEU A 169 0.62 8.32 6.68
C LEU A 169 0.72 7.80 5.24
N VAL A 170 -0.42 7.85 4.54
CA VAL A 170 -0.49 7.66 3.10
C VAL A 170 -1.04 8.93 2.45
N VAL A 171 -0.40 9.38 1.38
CA VAL A 171 -0.85 10.51 0.57
C VAL A 171 -1.42 9.96 -0.73
N TYR A 172 -2.65 10.33 -1.08
CA TYR A 172 -3.26 9.90 -2.34
C TYR A 172 -3.44 11.04 -3.35
N TYR A 173 -3.33 10.67 -4.61
CA TYR A 173 -3.68 11.48 -5.77
C TYR A 173 -4.47 10.66 -6.77
N LEU A 174 -5.45 11.27 -7.42
CA LEU A 174 -5.91 10.75 -8.70
C LEU A 174 -4.98 11.24 -9.81
N GLN A 175 -4.65 10.38 -10.74
CA GLN A 175 -3.85 10.69 -11.91
C GLN A 175 -4.69 10.47 -13.15
N TYR A 176 -4.69 11.48 -14.03
CA TYR A 176 -5.29 11.41 -15.36
C TYR A 176 -4.41 12.19 -16.32
N GLU A 177 -4.02 11.55 -17.42
CA GLU A 177 -3.01 12.06 -18.35
C GLU A 177 -1.71 12.47 -17.61
N ASP A 178 -1.28 13.72 -17.67
CA ASP A 178 -0.08 14.20 -16.97
C ASP A 178 -0.42 15.10 -15.77
N GLU A 179 -1.70 15.11 -15.35
CA GLU A 179 -2.22 15.87 -14.21
C GLU A 179 -2.41 15.01 -12.97
N LEU A 180 -2.29 15.65 -11.80
CA LEU A 180 -2.49 15.04 -10.49
C LEU A 180 -3.50 15.85 -9.67
N PHE A 181 -4.47 15.13 -9.08
CA PHE A 181 -5.54 15.69 -8.26
C PHE A 181 -5.37 15.20 -6.83
N ARG A 182 -4.98 16.10 -5.94
CA ARG A 182 -4.68 15.80 -4.53
C ARG A 182 -5.95 15.41 -3.75
N LEU A 183 -5.96 14.21 -3.16
CA LEU A 183 -7.07 13.73 -2.32
C LEU A 183 -6.84 14.07 -0.84
N ASN A 184 -7.17 15.30 -0.45
CA ASN A 184 -6.88 15.86 0.89
C ASN A 184 -8.04 15.79 1.88
N GLY A 185 -9.02 14.91 1.66
CA GLY A 185 -10.24 14.84 2.47
C GLY A 185 -11.43 15.64 1.93
N THR A 186 -11.25 16.40 0.84
CA THR A 186 -12.37 17.10 0.18
C THR A 186 -12.79 16.39 -1.10
N SER A 187 -14.08 16.47 -1.46
CA SER A 187 -14.58 15.87 -2.70
C SER A 187 -14.23 16.68 -3.96
N ARG A 188 -13.70 17.89 -3.81
CA ARG A 188 -13.38 18.81 -4.92
C ARG A 188 -12.52 18.15 -5.98
N ALA A 189 -11.44 17.48 -5.59
CA ALA A 189 -10.52 16.82 -6.50
C ALA A 189 -11.19 15.70 -7.31
N ILE A 190 -12.10 14.96 -6.68
CA ILE A 190 -12.86 13.88 -7.32
C ILE A 190 -13.82 14.46 -8.37
N HIS A 191 -14.60 15.48 -8.00
CA HIS A 191 -15.56 16.10 -8.92
C HIS A 191 -14.87 16.87 -10.06
N GLU A 192 -13.74 17.51 -9.78
CA GLU A 192 -12.92 18.14 -10.82
C GLU A 192 -12.44 17.12 -11.84
N LEU A 193 -11.98 15.94 -11.38
CA LEU A 193 -11.59 14.86 -12.28
C LEU A 193 -12.79 14.26 -13.03
N ASN A 194 -13.93 14.04 -12.37
CA ASN A 194 -15.14 13.51 -13.03
C ASN A 194 -15.61 14.40 -14.20
N GLY A 195 -15.36 15.71 -14.12
CA GLY A 195 -15.64 16.64 -15.21
C GLY A 195 -14.66 16.55 -16.39
N LYS A 196 -13.51 15.88 -16.23
CA LYS A 196 -12.45 15.75 -17.24
C LYS A 196 -12.33 14.33 -17.80
N ALA A 197 -12.37 13.33 -16.93
CA ALA A 197 -12.19 11.92 -17.27
C ALA A 197 -13.54 11.20 -17.42
N PRO A 198 -13.63 10.17 -18.27
CA PRO A 198 -14.86 9.40 -18.47
C PRO A 198 -15.18 8.55 -17.23
N LEU A 199 -16.03 9.08 -16.34
CA LEU A 199 -16.63 8.33 -15.24
C LEU A 199 -17.76 7.45 -15.79
N GLU A 200 -17.65 6.14 -15.56
CA GLU A 200 -18.59 5.13 -16.06
C GLU A 200 -19.15 4.32 -14.89
N LEU A 201 -20.15 4.89 -14.21
CA LEU A 201 -20.86 4.22 -13.12
C LEU A 201 -21.87 3.19 -13.65
N SER A 202 -21.94 2.05 -12.97
CA SER A 202 -22.85 0.95 -13.27
C SER A 202 -23.16 0.15 -12.01
N GLU A 203 -24.18 -0.71 -12.07
CA GLU A 203 -24.48 -1.69 -11.01
C GLU A 203 -23.26 -2.51 -10.58
N LYS A 204 -22.30 -2.75 -11.48
CA LYS A 204 -21.12 -3.59 -11.20
C LYS A 204 -20.04 -2.90 -10.38
N ASN A 205 -19.96 -1.57 -10.42
CA ASN A 205 -18.85 -0.80 -9.82
C ASN A 205 -19.32 0.32 -8.89
N ILE A 206 -20.63 0.53 -8.72
CA ILE A 206 -21.16 1.60 -7.89
C ILE A 206 -20.76 1.47 -6.42
N LEU A 207 -20.69 0.25 -5.90
CA LEU A 207 -20.24 0.00 -4.53
C LEU A 207 -18.75 0.31 -4.38
N ASP A 208 -17.93 0.06 -5.40
CA ASP A 208 -16.51 0.42 -5.39
C ASP A 208 -16.33 1.94 -5.40
N TYR A 209 -17.16 2.66 -6.17
CA TYR A 209 -17.18 4.12 -6.16
C TYR A 209 -17.59 4.66 -4.79
N LEU A 210 -18.62 4.10 -4.15
CA LEU A 210 -19.04 4.52 -2.81
C LEU A 210 -17.93 4.31 -1.79
N ARG A 211 -17.33 3.11 -1.74
CA ARG A 211 -16.21 2.80 -0.82
C ARG A 211 -15.05 3.78 -1.03
N PHE A 212 -14.69 4.05 -2.29
CA PHE A 212 -13.64 5.01 -2.63
C PHE A 212 -14.01 6.42 -2.16
N TYR A 213 -15.21 6.88 -2.48
CA TYR A 213 -15.66 8.24 -2.17
C TYR A 213 -15.73 8.49 -0.66
N CYS A 214 -16.40 7.61 0.09
CA CYS A 214 -16.54 7.72 1.54
C CYS A 214 -15.19 7.78 2.26
N LEU A 215 -14.21 7.02 1.77
CA LEU A 215 -12.89 6.95 2.40
C LEU A 215 -11.99 8.14 2.05
N MET A 216 -12.13 8.70 0.84
CA MET A 216 -11.35 9.85 0.38
C MET A 216 -11.91 11.18 0.86
N VAL A 217 -13.22 11.25 1.10
CA VAL A 217 -13.90 12.44 1.62
C VAL A 217 -14.00 12.32 3.13
N ARG A 218 -13.75 13.43 3.83
CA ARG A 218 -13.66 13.45 5.29
C ARG A 218 -14.63 14.46 5.88
N GLY A 219 -15.25 14.06 6.98
CA GLY A 219 -15.87 14.99 7.91
C GLY A 219 -14.82 15.61 8.83
N GLN A 220 -15.28 16.45 9.77
CA GLN A 220 -14.42 17.09 10.76
C GLN A 220 -13.68 16.09 11.66
N GLU A 221 -14.26 14.92 11.88
CA GLU A 221 -13.74 13.89 12.80
C GLU A 221 -13.08 12.70 12.08
N GLY A 222 -12.86 12.78 10.76
CA GLY A 222 -12.16 11.75 9.99
C GLY A 222 -12.91 11.26 8.75
N PRO A 223 -12.48 10.13 8.17
CA PRO A 223 -13.12 9.54 6.99
C PRO A 223 -14.43 8.83 7.34
N PHE A 224 -15.24 8.58 6.32
CA PHE A 224 -16.40 7.70 6.39
C PHE A 224 -15.97 6.31 5.92
N LEU A 225 -16.04 5.31 6.79
CA LEU A 225 -15.74 3.93 6.42
C LEU A 225 -17.05 3.20 6.13
N VAL A 226 -17.18 2.64 4.91
CA VAL A 226 -18.22 1.65 4.60
C VAL A 226 -17.84 0.35 5.31
N LEU A 227 -18.54 0.03 6.39
CA LEU A 227 -18.20 -1.05 7.31
C LEU A 227 -18.92 -2.35 6.94
N GLU A 228 -18.20 -3.24 6.27
CA GLU A 228 -18.76 -4.51 5.76
C GLU A 228 -18.33 -5.74 6.58
N SER A 229 -17.31 -5.60 7.43
CA SER A 229 -16.78 -6.68 8.26
C SER A 229 -16.01 -6.12 9.47
N VAL A 230 -15.98 -6.88 10.58
CA VAL A 230 -15.17 -6.54 11.77
C VAL A 230 -13.67 -6.75 11.54
N GLU A 231 -13.33 -7.50 10.50
CA GLU A 231 -11.98 -7.76 10.04
C GLU A 231 -11.46 -6.71 9.04
N ASP A 232 -12.18 -5.60 8.84
CA ASP A 232 -11.73 -4.52 7.98
C ASP A 232 -10.37 -3.98 8.45
N SER A 233 -9.41 -3.93 7.52
CA SER A 233 -8.03 -3.47 7.76
C SER A 233 -7.92 -2.05 8.30
N LEU A 234 -8.95 -1.22 8.12
CA LEU A 234 -8.99 0.17 8.59
C LEU A 234 -9.53 0.27 10.02
N LEU A 235 -9.96 -0.82 10.64
CA LEU A 235 -10.21 -0.88 12.08
C LEU A 235 -8.88 -1.12 12.83
N PRO A 236 -8.76 -0.67 14.10
CA PRO A 236 -7.62 -1.03 14.94
C PRO A 236 -7.51 -2.55 15.13
N GLU A 237 -6.29 -3.07 15.16
CA GLU A 237 -6.01 -4.50 15.37
C GLU A 237 -6.61 -5.02 16.70
N GLU A 238 -6.52 -4.20 17.75
CA GLU A 238 -7.07 -4.49 19.07
C GLU A 238 -8.37 -3.72 19.29
N LEU A 239 -9.50 -4.43 19.19
CA LEU A 239 -10.83 -3.96 19.57
C LEU A 239 -11.18 -4.49 20.96
N ASP A 240 -11.74 -3.64 21.82
CA ASP A 240 -12.37 -4.13 23.05
C ASP A 240 -13.59 -5.01 22.71
N GLY A 241 -13.94 -5.91 23.64
CA GLY A 241 -14.99 -6.91 23.40
C GLY A 241 -16.37 -6.31 23.11
N THR A 242 -16.67 -5.13 23.65
CA THR A 242 -17.95 -4.45 23.40
C THR A 242 -17.98 -3.87 21.99
N SER A 243 -16.97 -3.09 21.60
CA SER A 243 -16.88 -2.53 20.25
C SER A 243 -16.85 -3.62 19.17
N ARG A 244 -16.08 -4.70 19.40
CA ARG A 244 -16.03 -5.86 18.51
C ARG A 244 -17.42 -6.46 18.33
N HIS A 245 -18.12 -6.75 19.42
CA HIS A 245 -19.46 -7.34 19.35
C HIS A 245 -20.46 -6.42 18.64
N THR A 246 -20.42 -5.12 18.92
CA THR A 246 -21.27 -4.12 18.25
C THR A 246 -21.01 -4.08 16.74
N ILE A 247 -19.74 -4.05 16.33
CA ILE A 247 -19.36 -4.08 14.91
C ILE A 247 -19.79 -5.40 14.26
N GLU A 248 -19.58 -6.55 14.90
CA GLU A 248 -19.99 -7.86 14.38
C GLU A 248 -21.51 -7.97 14.16
N GLN A 249 -22.32 -7.27 14.97
CA GLN A 249 -23.78 -7.24 14.79
C GLN A 249 -24.24 -6.24 13.73
N ALA A 250 -23.48 -5.16 13.51
CA ALA A 250 -23.87 -4.07 12.62
C ALA A 250 -23.29 -4.20 11.21
N ALA A 251 -22.04 -4.66 11.08
CA ALA A 251 -21.30 -4.69 9.83
C ALA A 251 -22.02 -5.58 8.81
N GLN A 252 -22.27 -5.01 7.63
CA GLN A 252 -22.93 -5.71 6.54
C GLN A 252 -22.47 -5.13 5.20
N PRO A 253 -22.42 -5.95 4.12
CA PRO A 253 -22.09 -5.46 2.80
C PRO A 253 -23.00 -4.32 2.37
N ALA A 254 -22.45 -3.30 1.70
CA ALA A 254 -23.24 -2.27 1.08
C ALA A 254 -24.13 -2.87 -0.02
N VAL A 255 -25.35 -2.34 -0.16
CA VAL A 255 -26.38 -2.90 -1.05
C VAL A 255 -26.77 -1.85 -2.07
N PHE A 256 -26.63 -2.19 -3.36
CA PHE A 256 -27.24 -1.41 -4.43
C PHE A 256 -28.74 -1.74 -4.52
N GLU A 257 -29.58 -0.74 -4.34
CA GLU A 257 -31.03 -0.89 -4.24
C GLU A 257 -31.77 -0.62 -5.57
N GLY A 258 -31.04 -0.12 -6.57
CA GLY A 258 -31.58 0.22 -7.88
C GLY A 258 -31.33 1.67 -8.25
N LEU A 259 -32.01 2.12 -9.31
CA LEU A 259 -31.99 3.51 -9.74
C LEU A 259 -33.25 4.22 -9.25
N ASP A 260 -33.14 5.47 -8.83
CA ASP A 260 -34.30 6.34 -8.59
C ASP A 260 -34.91 6.85 -9.90
N ASP A 261 -36.00 7.62 -9.79
CA ASP A 261 -36.73 8.20 -10.93
C ASP A 261 -35.87 9.19 -11.75
N GLU A 262 -34.79 9.72 -11.18
CA GLU A 262 -33.84 10.63 -11.83
C GLU A 262 -32.66 9.88 -12.47
N GLY A 263 -32.57 8.56 -12.26
CA GLY A 263 -31.50 7.71 -12.75
C GLY A 263 -30.25 7.74 -11.86
N ASN A 264 -30.35 8.20 -10.62
CA ASN A 264 -29.27 8.12 -9.63
C ASN A 264 -29.25 6.73 -9.02
N PHE A 265 -28.06 6.26 -8.66
CA PHE A 265 -27.88 4.98 -8.00
C PHE A 265 -28.19 5.11 -6.51
N CYS A 266 -29.13 4.31 -6.03
CA CYS A 266 -29.47 4.20 -4.61
C CYS A 266 -28.65 3.09 -3.95
N VAL A 267 -27.95 3.42 -2.87
CA VAL A 267 -27.13 2.46 -2.12
C VAL A 267 -27.41 2.60 -0.63
N ALA A 268 -27.62 1.49 0.07
CA ALA A 268 -27.68 1.44 1.52
C ALA A 268 -26.36 0.86 2.07
N ALA A 269 -25.80 1.48 3.11
CA ALA A 269 -24.54 1.03 3.70
C ALA A 269 -24.45 1.34 5.19
N VAL A 270 -23.73 0.50 5.93
CA VAL A 270 -23.35 0.81 7.31
C VAL A 270 -22.07 1.65 7.28
N ILE A 271 -22.12 2.82 7.89
CA ILE A 271 -21.04 3.79 7.91
C ILE A 271 -20.50 3.92 9.31
N MET A 272 -19.19 3.74 9.44
CA MET A 272 -18.45 4.17 10.62
C MET A 272 -17.88 5.55 10.39
N TYR A 273 -18.24 6.50 11.26
CA TYR A 273 -17.71 7.85 11.26
C TYR A 273 -17.37 8.28 12.67
N SER A 274 -16.15 8.78 12.87
CA SER A 274 -15.58 9.01 14.20
C SER A 274 -15.65 7.74 15.06
N ASN A 275 -16.51 7.73 16.08
CA ASN A 275 -16.73 6.64 17.02
C ASN A 275 -18.21 6.19 17.05
N ALA A 276 -18.91 6.34 15.94
CA ALA A 276 -20.32 5.97 15.79
C ALA A 276 -20.55 5.14 14.52
N LEU A 277 -21.64 4.37 14.54
CA LEU A 277 -22.14 3.56 13.44
C LEU A 277 -23.53 4.04 13.03
N PHE A 278 -23.73 4.17 11.72
CA PHE A 278 -24.98 4.58 11.11
C PHE A 278 -25.37 3.60 10.01
N LEU A 279 -26.65 3.34 9.84
CA LEU A 279 -27.19 2.82 8.59
C LEU A 279 -27.62 4.04 7.76
N SER A 280 -27.00 4.25 6.61
CA SER A 280 -27.22 5.43 5.78
C SER A 280 -27.60 5.04 4.35
N ASN A 281 -28.46 5.85 3.74
CA ASN A 281 -28.79 5.76 2.33
C ASN A 281 -28.00 6.80 1.53
N PHE A 282 -27.65 6.42 0.31
CA PHE A 282 -26.85 7.22 -0.60
C PHE A 282 -27.56 7.34 -1.94
N SER A 283 -27.59 8.55 -2.49
CA SER A 283 -27.94 8.81 -3.88
C SER A 283 -26.67 9.25 -4.61
N ILE A 284 -26.28 8.48 -5.62
CA ILE A 284 -25.08 8.72 -6.40
C ILE A 284 -25.49 9.03 -7.82
N GLN A 285 -25.25 10.26 -8.25
CA GLN A 285 -25.56 10.69 -9.62
C GLN A 285 -24.56 10.06 -10.61
N PRO A 286 -24.92 9.88 -11.89
CA PRO A 286 -23.97 9.47 -12.93
C PRO A 286 -22.75 10.39 -13.08
N SER A 287 -22.84 11.65 -12.61
CA SER A 287 -21.73 12.61 -12.52
C SER A 287 -20.72 12.30 -11.39
N GLY A 288 -21.06 11.34 -10.53
CA GLY A 288 -20.31 10.99 -9.33
C GLY A 288 -20.53 11.93 -8.14
N MET A 289 -21.53 12.81 -8.21
CA MET A 289 -22.04 13.51 -7.02
C MET A 289 -22.67 12.50 -6.06
N VAL A 290 -22.27 12.54 -4.78
CA VAL A 290 -22.76 11.63 -3.75
C VAL A 290 -23.47 12.46 -2.68
N GLU A 291 -24.73 12.11 -2.43
CA GLU A 291 -25.53 12.65 -1.35
C GLU A 291 -25.88 11.53 -0.36
N MET A 292 -25.71 11.81 0.92
CA MET A 292 -26.06 10.90 2.02
C MET A 292 -27.32 11.42 2.69
N PHE A 293 -28.26 10.54 2.98
CA PHE A 293 -29.53 10.87 3.61
C PHE A 293 -30.05 9.67 4.43
N ASP A 294 -31.06 9.93 5.28
CA ASP A 294 -31.70 8.95 6.16
C ASP A 294 -30.70 8.13 7.00
N ASP A 295 -30.04 8.82 7.95
CA ASP A 295 -29.06 8.20 8.85
C ASP A 295 -29.73 7.65 10.12
N GLU A 296 -29.85 6.32 10.20
CA GLU A 296 -30.26 5.63 11.42
C GLU A 296 -29.05 5.30 12.29
N THR A 297 -28.99 5.90 13.48
CA THR A 297 -27.92 5.63 14.44
C THR A 297 -28.02 4.20 14.98
N ILE A 298 -26.97 3.41 14.77
CA ILE A 298 -26.84 2.05 15.33
C ILE A 298 -26.12 2.10 16.67
N ALA A 299 -25.01 2.82 16.75
CA ALA A 299 -24.17 2.94 17.94
C ALA A 299 -23.43 4.28 17.98
N VAL A 300 -23.14 4.76 19.18
CA VAL A 300 -22.36 5.99 19.43
C VAL A 300 -21.40 5.78 20.59
N ASP A 301 -20.47 6.72 20.78
CA ASP A 301 -19.52 6.73 21.90
C ASP A 301 -18.67 5.47 22.02
N MET A 302 -18.36 4.84 20.88
CA MET A 302 -17.46 3.69 20.86
C MET A 302 -16.03 4.08 21.25
N SER A 303 -15.27 3.13 21.78
CA SER A 303 -13.85 3.28 22.09
C SER A 303 -12.95 3.20 20.86
N VAL A 304 -13.50 2.81 19.71
CA VAL A 304 -12.80 2.62 18.45
C VAL A 304 -13.07 3.77 17.48
N ARG A 305 -12.06 4.10 16.66
CA ARG A 305 -12.16 4.99 15.51
C ARG A 305 -11.46 4.37 14.31
N VAL A 306 -11.80 4.82 13.11
CA VAL A 306 -11.15 4.41 11.86
C VAL A 306 -9.66 4.78 11.88
N ASN A 307 -8.80 3.81 11.64
CA ASN A 307 -7.34 3.93 11.59
C ASN A 307 -6.83 4.13 10.15
N ALA A 308 -7.25 5.23 9.51
CA ALA A 308 -6.86 5.58 8.15
C ALA A 308 -6.18 6.97 8.12
N PRO A 309 -4.89 7.08 8.52
CA PRO A 309 -4.14 8.32 8.44
C PRO A 309 -3.80 8.65 6.99
N ILE A 310 -4.78 9.13 6.25
CA ILE A 310 -4.61 9.78 4.95
C ILE A 310 -4.25 11.25 5.20
N ALA A 311 -3.37 11.85 4.39
CA ALA A 311 -3.04 13.27 4.49
C ALA A 311 -4.01 14.12 3.68
#